data_AF-A0A7X0LR77-F1
#
_entry.id   AF-A0A7X0LR77-F1
#
_cell.length_a   1.000
_cell.length_b   1.000
_cell.length_c   1.000
_cell.angle_alpha   90.00
_cell.angle_beta   90.00
_cell.angle_gamma   90.00
#
_symmetry.space_group_name_H-M   'P 1'
#
loop_
_entity.id
_entity.type
_entity.pdbx_description
1 polymer ?
#
loop_
_entity_poly.entity_id
_entity_poly.type
_entity_poly.pdbx_seq_one_letter_code
_entity_poly.pdbx_strand_id
1 'polypeptide(L)'
;MKLGIAQLEWNDRVTRKAQSRGWQVYDQITANKRTADPSLILTKNDRVLLVWLRTGRRRADAQPPVERFPEGIETAVWYPSDWPFVLSALERPRDAA
;
A
#
# COMPACT_ATOMS: atom_id res chain seq x y z
N MET A 1 19.15 -4.94 -1.36
CA MET A 1 18.42 -6.21 -1.32
C MET A 1 17.47 -6.21 -2.52
N LYS A 2 17.58 -7.15 -3.47
CA LYS A 2 16.62 -7.27 -4.57
C LYS A 2 15.33 -7.88 -4.02
N LEU A 3 14.17 -7.34 -4.41
CA LEU A 3 12.88 -7.92 -4.04
C LEU A 3 12.79 -9.34 -4.60
N GLY A 4 12.28 -10.29 -3.81
CA GLY A 4 11.98 -11.64 -4.30
C GLY A 4 10.83 -11.61 -5.32
N ILE A 5 10.77 -12.61 -6.19
CA ILE A 5 9.79 -12.69 -7.30
C ILE A 5 8.35 -12.51 -6.81
N ALA A 6 7.94 -13.22 -5.74
CA ALA A 6 6.59 -13.10 -5.18
C ALA A 6 6.25 -11.68 -4.70
N GLN A 7 7.24 -10.92 -4.21
CA GLN A 7 7.04 -9.54 -3.79
C GLN A 7 6.91 -8.59 -4.99
N LEU A 8 7.66 -8.85 -6.07
CA LEU A 8 7.54 -8.10 -7.32
C LEU A 8 6.15 -8.33 -7.96
N GLU A 9 5.72 -9.58 -8.05
CA GLU A 9 4.39 -9.94 -8.57
C GLU A 9 3.27 -9.33 -7.74
N TRP A 10 3.41 -9.34 -6.41
CA TRP A 10 2.43 -8.73 -5.53
C TRP A 10 2.37 -7.21 -5.71
N ASN A 11 3.52 -6.54 -5.75
CA ASN A 11 3.60 -5.11 -6.00
C ASN A 11 2.99 -4.74 -7.36
N ASP A 12 3.36 -5.45 -8.44
CA ASP A 12 2.84 -5.20 -9.78
C ASP A 12 1.32 -5.38 -9.85
N ARG A 13 0.79 -6.45 -9.21
CA ARG A 13 -0.65 -6.69 -9.14
C ARG A 13 -1.42 -5.55 -8.48
N VAL A 14 -0.93 -5.06 -7.33
CA VAL A 14 -1.57 -3.93 -6.62
C VAL A 14 -1.45 -2.65 -7.42
N THR A 15 -0.27 -2.35 -7.95
CA THR A 15 0.00 -1.15 -8.76
C THR A 15 -0.90 -1.08 -9.98
N ARG A 16 -0.94 -2.14 -10.81
CA ARG A 16 -1.79 -2.17 -12.00
C ARG A 16 -3.26 -2.00 -11.65
N LYS A 17 -3.71 -2.63 -10.56
CA LYS A 17 -5.11 -2.51 -10.16
C LYS A 17 -5.44 -1.11 -9.68
N ALA A 18 -4.59 -0.49 -8.87
CA ALA A 18 -4.76 0.90 -8.45
C ALA A 18 -4.81 1.86 -9.64
N GLN A 19 -3.85 1.74 -10.58
CA GLN A 19 -3.81 2.54 -11.81
C GLN A 19 -5.08 2.36 -12.66
N SER A 20 -5.55 1.12 -12.85
CA SER A 20 -6.81 0.86 -13.59
C SER A 20 -8.05 1.48 -12.95
N ARG A 21 -7.95 1.85 -11.66
CA ARG A 21 -9.01 2.53 -10.91
C ARG A 21 -8.75 4.05 -10.80
N GLY A 22 -7.81 4.59 -11.56
CA GLY A 22 -7.51 6.02 -11.61
C GLY A 22 -6.71 6.54 -10.42
N TRP A 23 -6.03 5.66 -9.66
CA TRP A 23 -5.06 6.09 -8.65
C TRP A 23 -3.73 6.44 -9.32
N GLN A 24 -3.12 7.53 -8.88
CA GLN A 24 -1.69 7.75 -9.11
C GLN A 24 -0.91 6.89 -8.12
N VAL A 25 0.15 6.26 -8.61
CA VAL A 25 0.96 5.31 -7.83
C VAL A 25 2.40 5.79 -7.85
N TYR A 26 2.95 6.03 -6.67
CA TYR A 26 4.36 6.32 -6.49
C TYR A 26 5.02 5.11 -5.85
N ASP A 27 5.94 4.50 -6.57
CA ASP A 27 6.76 3.42 -6.08
C ASP A 27 8.03 3.95 -5.41
N GLN A 28 8.60 3.16 -4.50
CA GLN A 28 9.93 3.48 -3.98
C GLN A 28 10.99 3.09 -5.00
N ILE A 29 11.65 4.11 -5.55
CA ILE A 29 12.72 3.96 -6.56
C ILE A 29 14.00 3.35 -5.95
N THR A 30 14.14 3.37 -4.62
CA THR A 30 15.32 2.83 -3.92
C THR A 30 15.04 1.51 -3.21
N ALA A 31 16.02 0.60 -3.25
CA ALA A 31 15.97 -0.68 -2.55
C ALA A 31 15.77 -0.44 -1.05
N ASN A 32 14.59 -0.83 -0.56
CA ASN A 32 14.11 -0.55 0.78
C ASN A 32 15.08 -1.11 1.84
N LYS A 33 15.71 -0.21 2.60
CA LYS A 33 16.57 -0.54 3.76
C LYS A 33 15.84 -0.38 5.10
N ARG A 34 14.58 0.08 5.09
CA ARG A 34 13.82 0.46 6.30
C ARG A 34 12.39 -0.06 6.20
N THR A 35 12.06 -1.06 7.01
CA THR A 35 10.71 -1.63 7.17
C THR A 35 9.62 -0.58 7.46
N ALA A 36 10.02 0.60 7.95
CA ALA A 36 9.14 1.70 8.31
C ALA A 36 8.55 2.48 7.14
N ASP A 37 9.14 2.43 5.94
CA ASP A 37 8.65 3.25 4.81
C ASP A 37 7.67 2.47 3.93
N PRO A 38 6.61 3.13 3.39
CA PRO A 38 5.58 2.46 2.60
C PRO A 38 6.15 1.92 1.30
N SER A 39 5.63 0.79 0.85
CA SER A 39 5.97 0.19 -0.44
C SER A 39 5.42 0.98 -1.61
N LEU A 40 4.20 1.53 -1.45
CA LEU A 40 3.53 2.38 -2.42
C LEU A 40 2.89 3.57 -1.71
N ILE A 41 2.87 4.72 -2.38
CA ILE A 41 2.00 5.84 -2.04
C ILE A 41 0.96 5.94 -3.15
N LEU A 42 -0.32 5.85 -2.77
CA LEU A 42 -1.44 5.93 -3.68
C LEU A 42 -2.19 7.24 -3.44
N THR A 43 -2.43 8.00 -4.51
CA THR A 43 -3.23 9.22 -4.42
C THR A 43 -4.37 9.19 -5.42
N LYS A 44 -5.56 9.62 -4.99
CA LYS A 44 -6.74 9.77 -5.85
C LYS A 44 -7.66 10.83 -5.26
N ASN A 45 -7.88 11.90 -6.03
CA ASN A 45 -8.58 13.09 -5.56
C ASN A 45 -7.93 13.61 -4.27
N ASP A 46 -8.68 13.59 -3.17
CA ASP A 46 -8.30 14.07 -1.85
C ASP A 46 -7.90 12.92 -0.89
N ARG A 47 -7.87 11.68 -1.39
CA ARG A 47 -7.39 10.51 -0.64
C ARG A 47 -5.91 10.26 -0.89
N VAL A 48 -5.17 10.08 0.21
CA VAL A 48 -3.79 9.61 0.21
C VAL A 48 -3.71 8.35 1.04
N LEU A 49 -3.23 7.27 0.44
CA LEU A 49 -3.10 5.96 1.08
C LEU A 49 -1.63 5.50 1.03
N LEU A 50 -1.03 5.34 2.20
CA LEU A 50 0.31 4.78 2.36
C LEU A 50 0.21 3.27 2.55
N VAL A 51 0.83 2.50 1.68
CA VAL A 51 0.65 1.04 1.64
C VAL A 51 1.97 0.32 1.86
N TRP A 52 1.99 -0.58 2.83
CA TRP A 52 3.07 -1.53 3.05
C TRP A 52 2.66 -2.88 2.47
N LEU A 53 3.31 -3.27 1.38
CA LEU A 53 3.06 -4.56 0.73
C LEU A 53 4.01 -5.60 1.32
N ARG A 54 3.45 -6.70 1.81
CA ARG A 54 4.19 -7.78 2.50
C ARG A 54 3.79 -9.13 1.93
N THR A 55 4.74 -10.04 1.79
CA THR A 55 4.50 -11.41 1.30
C THR A 55 4.82 -12.49 2.34
N GLY A 56 5.44 -12.12 3.47
CA GLY A 56 5.77 -13.04 4.55
C GLY A 56 4.62 -13.34 5.51
N ARG A 57 4.90 -14.14 6.55
CA ARG A 57 3.95 -14.41 7.64
C ARG A 57 3.54 -13.11 8.31
N ARG A 58 2.23 -12.94 8.55
CA ARG A 58 1.70 -11.83 9.34
C ARG A 58 2.35 -11.82 10.72
N ARG A 59 2.84 -10.65 11.12
CA ARG A 59 3.32 -10.42 12.48
C ARG A 59 2.50 -9.31 13.11
N ALA A 60 2.22 -9.45 14.40
CA ALA A 60 1.40 -8.49 15.14
C ALA A 60 2.07 -7.10 15.25
N ASP A 61 3.40 -7.07 15.19
CA ASP A 61 4.24 -5.86 15.23
C ASP A 61 4.45 -5.21 13.85
N ALA A 62 3.98 -5.85 12.76
CA ALA A 62 4.12 -5.32 11.41
C ALA A 62 3.07 -4.24 11.08
N GLN A 63 2.67 -3.44 12.07
CA GLN A 63 1.75 -2.32 11.88
C GLN A 63 2.48 -1.13 11.26
N PRO A 64 1.80 -0.34 10.40
CA PRO A 64 2.39 0.87 9.87
C PRO A 64 2.54 1.88 11.03
N PRO A 65 3.60 2.70 11.05
CA PRO A 65 3.81 3.67 12.11
C PRO A 65 2.86 4.88 11.94
N VAL A 66 1.56 4.65 12.14
CA VAL A 66 0.45 5.61 11.93
C VAL A 66 0.66 6.94 12.65
N GLU A 67 1.25 6.92 13.84
CA GLU A 67 1.52 8.12 14.65
C GLU A 67 2.49 9.12 13.99
N ARG A 68 3.17 8.72 12.91
CA ARG A 68 4.13 9.58 12.19
C ARG A 68 3.50 10.41 11.08
N PHE A 69 2.23 10.19 10.74
CA PHE A 69 1.61 10.79 9.57
C PHE A 69 0.51 11.79 9.95
N PRO A 70 0.36 12.90 9.20
CA PRO A 70 -0.73 13.86 9.40
C PRO A 70 -2.13 13.22 9.36
N GLU A 71 -3.08 13.84 10.04
CA GLU A 71 -4.50 13.50 9.92
C GLU A 71 -4.97 13.56 8.46
N GLY A 72 -5.83 12.61 8.07
CA GLY A 72 -6.33 12.50 6.70
C GLY A 72 -5.48 11.64 5.76
N ILE A 73 -4.34 11.13 6.21
CA ILE A 73 -3.58 10.10 5.49
C ILE A 73 -4.01 8.72 5.96
N GLU A 74 -4.51 7.92 5.04
CA GLU A 74 -4.85 6.52 5.30
C GLU A 74 -3.58 5.66 5.26
N THR A 75 -3.50 4.63 6.10
CA THR A 75 -2.39 3.66 6.09
C THR A 75 -2.92 2.25 6.01
N ALA A 76 -2.25 1.38 5.25
CA ALA A 76 -2.62 -0.02 5.17
C ALA A 76 -1.40 -0.94 5.04
N VAL A 77 -1.51 -2.12 5.64
CA VAL A 77 -0.58 -3.23 5.41
C VAL A 77 -1.34 -4.32 4.68
N TRP A 78 -0.90 -4.67 3.49
CA TRP A 78 -1.57 -5.65 2.66
C TRP A 78 -0.67 -6.84 2.33
N TYR A 79 -1.26 -8.01 2.53
CA TYR A 79 -0.72 -9.30 2.14
C TYR A 79 -1.48 -9.83 0.91
N PRO A 80 -0.93 -10.77 0.13
CA PRO A 80 -1.62 -11.37 -1.00
C PRO A 80 -3.02 -11.91 -0.65
N SER A 81 -3.20 -12.43 0.57
CA SER A 81 -4.50 -12.92 1.05
C SER A 81 -5.55 -11.82 1.25
N ASP A 82 -5.13 -10.55 1.36
CA ASP A 82 -6.03 -9.40 1.55
C ASP A 82 -6.64 -8.91 0.24
N TRP A 83 -6.43 -9.60 -0.88
CA TRP A 83 -6.85 -9.11 -2.18
C TRP A 83 -8.31 -8.60 -2.25
N PRO A 84 -9.32 -9.27 -1.66
CA PRO A 84 -10.67 -8.73 -1.61
C PRO A 84 -10.75 -7.36 -0.92
N PHE A 85 -10.05 -7.17 0.20
CA PHE A 85 -9.99 -5.91 0.93
C PHE A 85 -9.24 -4.82 0.14
N VAL A 86 -8.17 -5.19 -0.56
CA VAL A 86 -7.46 -4.27 -1.47
C VAL A 86 -8.42 -3.72 -2.53
N LEU A 87 -9.22 -4.60 -3.14
CA LEU A 87 -10.21 -4.18 -4.14
C LEU A 87 -11.22 -3.19 -3.55
N SER A 88 -11.80 -3.50 -2.39
CA SER A 88 -12.75 -2.61 -1.72
C SER A 88 -12.12 -1.25 -1.37
N ALA A 89 -10.89 -1.23 -0.85
CA ALA A 89 -10.20 0.01 -0.49
C ALA A 89 -9.95 0.93 -1.71
N LEU A 90 -9.58 0.36 -2.84
CA LEU A 90 -9.34 1.07 -4.10
C LEU A 90 -10.62 1.57 -4.79
N GLU A 91 -11.77 0.99 -4.44
CA GLU A 91 -13.10 1.34 -4.96
C GLU A 91 -13.83 2.37 -4.11
N ARG A 92 -13.55 2.40 -2.81
CA ARG A 92 -14.25 3.26 -1.85
C ARG A 92 -14.13 4.75 -2.23
N PRO A 93 -15.24 5.50 -2.38
CA PRO A 93 -15.19 6.96 -2.40
C PRO A 93 -14.75 7.47 -1.01
N ARG A 94 -14.10 8.64 -0.91
CA ARG A 94 -13.86 9.21 0.42
C ARG A 94 -15.23 9.38 1.07
N ASP A 95 -15.41 8.85 2.28
CA ASP A 95 -16.61 9.13 3.04
C ASP A 95 -16.71 10.65 3.16
N ALA A 96 -17.79 11.23 2.63
CA ALA A 96 -18.06 12.65 2.76
C ALA A 96 -18.18 12.94 4.27
N ALA A 97 -17.23 13.74 4.77
CA ALA A 97 -17.28 14.30 6.12
C ALA A 97 -18.48 15.25 6.25
#